data_AF-A0A4U0XYN8-F1
#
_entry.id   AF-A0A4U0XYN8-F1
#
_cell.length_a   1.000
_cell.length_b   1.000
_cell.length_c   1.000
_cell.angle_alpha   90.00
_cell.angle_beta   90.00
_cell.angle_gamma   90.00
#
_symmetry.space_group_name_H-M   'P 1'
#
loop_
_entity.id
_entity.type
_entity.pdbx_description
1 polymer ?
#
loop_
_entity_poly.entity_id
_entity_poly.type
_entity_poly.pdbx_seq_one_letter_code
_entity_poly.pdbx_strand_id
1 'polypeptide(L)'
;MEDPVPQFSHVIKGLKEMKLAYLHVVESRISGNADIESTERVDFAIDIWGKTSPVLVAGGFRPDSAKRAVDEEYKDKDVAIVFGRYFISNPDLPYRIQKGIELNQYNRDTFYNARSKTGYIDYDFSKEFQQEARL
;
A
#
# COMPACT_ATOMS: atom_id res chain seq x y z
N MET A 1 -11.42 -3.05 19.25
CA MET A 1 -12.87 -2.93 19.01
C MET A 1 -13.36 -4.34 18.69
N GLU A 2 -14.50 -4.75 19.24
CA GLU A 2 -14.97 -6.14 19.11
C GLU A 2 -15.56 -6.45 17.73
N ASP A 3 -16.29 -5.49 17.13
CA ASP A 3 -16.73 -5.53 15.73
C ASP A 3 -16.60 -4.13 15.10
N PRO A 4 -15.61 -3.88 14.22
CA PRO A 4 -15.42 -2.59 13.57
C PRO A 4 -16.38 -2.33 12.40
N VAL A 5 -16.99 -3.36 11.82
CA VAL A 5 -17.68 -3.26 10.53
C VAL A 5 -18.88 -2.31 10.57
N PRO A 6 -19.79 -2.34 11.57
CA PRO A 6 -20.95 -1.44 11.61
C PRO A 6 -20.55 0.04 11.67
N GLN A 7 -19.55 0.37 12.50
CA GLN A 7 -19.08 1.74 12.69
C GLN A 7 -18.44 2.28 11.41
N PHE A 8 -17.50 1.55 10.81
CA PHE A 8 -16.85 1.99 9.58
C PHE A 8 -17.81 2.01 8.40
N SER A 9 -18.77 1.08 8.34
CA SER A 9 -19.82 1.11 7.31
C SER A 9 -20.65 2.40 7.36
N HIS A 10 -20.99 2.89 8.56
CA HIS A 10 -21.70 4.16 8.72
C HIS A 10 -20.86 5.34 8.23
N VAL A 11 -19.58 5.39 8.64
CA VAL A 11 -18.64 6.45 8.23
C VAL A 11 -18.47 6.48 6.71
N ILE A 12 -18.22 5.32 6.08
CA ILE A 12 -17.98 5.24 4.64
C ILE A 12 -19.23 5.65 3.84
N LYS A 13 -20.43 5.27 4.30
CA LYS A 13 -21.69 5.74 3.69
C LYS A 13 -21.82 7.26 3.74
N GLY A 14 -21.44 7.89 4.85
CA GLY A 14 -21.44 9.35 4.97
C GLY A 14 -20.40 10.02 4.06
N LEU A 15 -19.18 9.47 3.99
CA LEU A 15 -18.10 10.00 3.14
C LEU A 15 -18.42 9.87 1.64
N LYS A 16 -19.18 8.84 1.26
CA LYS A 16 -19.58 8.60 -0.13
C LYS A 16 -20.32 9.78 -0.75
N GLU A 17 -21.19 10.41 0.03
CA GLU A 17 -21.99 11.57 -0.40
C GLU A 17 -21.13 12.83 -0.63
N MET A 18 -19.92 12.88 -0.06
CA MET A 18 -19.02 14.03 -0.17
C MET A 18 -18.22 14.08 -1.48
N LYS A 19 -18.27 13.02 -2.31
CA LYS A 19 -17.54 12.92 -3.59
C LYS A 19 -16.04 13.19 -3.46
N LEU A 20 -15.41 12.58 -2.45
CA LEU A 20 -13.97 12.70 -2.20
C LEU A 20 -13.15 12.07 -3.34
N ALA A 21 -11.88 12.50 -3.45
CA ALA A 21 -10.97 12.05 -4.50
C ALA A 21 -10.69 10.53 -4.46
N TYR A 22 -10.64 9.93 -3.26
CA TYR A 22 -10.46 8.49 -3.07
C TYR A 22 -10.90 8.06 -1.66
N LEU A 23 -11.06 6.76 -1.47
CA LEU A 23 -11.08 6.13 -0.14
C LEU A 23 -9.75 5.38 0.06
N HIS A 24 -9.09 5.53 1.20
CA HIS A 24 -7.87 4.78 1.52
C HIS A 24 -8.11 3.87 2.72
N VAL A 25 -7.97 2.56 2.50
CA VAL A 25 -8.15 1.51 3.50
C VAL A 25 -6.86 0.71 3.68
N VAL A 26 -6.63 0.23 4.90
CA VAL A 26 -5.46 -0.56 5.26
C VAL A 26 -5.94 -1.93 5.73
N GLU A 27 -5.48 -3.01 5.09
CA GLU A 27 -5.76 -4.37 5.53
C GLU A 27 -5.10 -4.67 6.88
N SER A 28 -5.81 -5.48 7.67
CA SER A 28 -5.42 -5.92 9.01
C SER A 28 -4.16 -6.78 9.04
N ARG A 29 -3.56 -7.14 7.90
CA ARG A 29 -2.24 -7.79 7.83
C ARG A 29 -1.11 -6.94 8.42
N ILE A 30 -1.41 -5.71 8.82
CA ILE A 30 -0.51 -4.77 9.46
C ILE A 30 -1.04 -4.35 10.84
N SER A 31 -0.21 -4.48 11.86
CA SER A 31 -0.41 -3.81 13.16
C SER A 31 0.67 -2.74 13.32
N GLY A 32 0.30 -1.49 13.03
CA GLY A 32 1.24 -0.37 13.02
C GLY A 32 2.31 -0.53 11.92
N ASN A 33 3.52 -0.94 12.31
CA ASN A 33 4.66 -1.18 11.39
C ASN A 33 5.00 -2.68 11.20
N ALA A 34 4.34 -3.57 11.93
CA ALA A 34 4.58 -5.01 11.91
C ALA A 34 3.56 -5.74 11.02
N ASP A 35 3.98 -6.86 10.43
CA ASP A 35 3.06 -7.81 9.80
C ASP A 35 2.41 -8.67 10.89
N ILE A 36 1.11 -8.92 10.76
CA ILE A 36 0.40 -9.89 11.58
C ILE A 36 -0.37 -10.86 10.68
N GLU A 37 -0.53 -12.10 11.14
CA GLU A 37 -1.49 -13.00 10.51
C GLU A 37 -2.88 -12.48 10.82
N SER A 38 -3.57 -12.00 9.79
CA SER A 38 -4.97 -11.64 9.88
C SER A 38 -5.69 -12.01 8.60
N THR A 39 -6.93 -12.43 8.77
CA THR A 39 -7.87 -12.80 7.70
C THR A 39 -8.91 -11.70 7.47
N GLU A 40 -8.93 -10.63 8.27
CA GLU A 40 -9.90 -9.56 8.10
C GLU A 40 -9.58 -8.75 6.85
N ARG A 41 -10.50 -8.81 5.88
CA ARG A 41 -10.42 -8.09 4.61
C ARG A 41 -11.23 -6.80 4.67
N VAL A 42 -10.86 -5.86 3.81
CA VAL A 42 -11.53 -4.54 3.70
C VAL A 42 -12.60 -4.52 2.61
N ASP A 43 -13.03 -5.67 2.09
CA ASP A 43 -14.01 -5.79 1.01
C ASP A 43 -15.31 -5.04 1.32
N PHE A 44 -15.79 -5.10 2.56
CA PHE A 44 -17.00 -4.38 2.97
C PHE A 44 -16.89 -2.87 2.70
N ALA A 45 -15.72 -2.29 2.93
CA ALA A 45 -15.47 -0.87 2.73
C ALA A 45 -15.48 -0.52 1.24
N ILE A 46 -14.81 -1.36 0.43
CA ILE A 46 -14.75 -1.22 -1.02
C ILE A 46 -16.15 -1.37 -1.64
N ASP A 47 -16.94 -2.34 -1.17
CA ASP A 47 -18.29 -2.62 -1.68
C ASP A 47 -19.27 -1.49 -1.34
N ILE A 48 -19.20 -0.93 -0.12
CA ILE A 48 -19.99 0.24 0.26
C ILE A 48 -19.59 1.45 -0.59
N TRP A 49 -18.28 1.67 -0.78
CA TRP A 49 -17.77 2.78 -1.60
C TRP A 49 -18.25 2.68 -3.05
N GLY A 50 -18.22 1.47 -3.63
CA GLY A 50 -18.63 1.21 -4.99
C GLY A 50 -17.82 2.02 -6.00
N LYS A 51 -18.48 2.59 -7.00
CA LYS A 51 -17.86 3.36 -8.11
C LYS A 51 -17.84 4.87 -7.86
N THR A 52 -17.71 5.30 -6.60
CA THR A 52 -17.76 6.73 -6.24
C THR A 52 -16.50 7.48 -6.71
N SER A 53 -15.34 6.91 -6.44
CA SER A 53 -14.00 7.34 -6.87
C SER A 53 -13.00 6.21 -6.55
N PRO A 54 -11.72 6.29 -6.97
CA PRO A 54 -10.75 5.22 -6.73
C PRO A 54 -10.60 4.82 -5.26
N VAL A 55 -10.25 3.55 -5.03
CA VAL A 55 -9.90 3.05 -3.69
C VAL A 55 -8.42 2.72 -3.63
N LEU A 56 -7.74 3.27 -2.63
CA LEU A 56 -6.36 2.93 -2.30
C LEU A 56 -6.37 1.83 -1.24
N VAL A 57 -5.72 0.69 -1.53
CA VAL A 57 -5.64 -0.43 -0.59
C VAL A 57 -4.18 -0.64 -0.19
N ALA A 58 -3.90 -0.48 1.10
CA ALA A 58 -2.61 -0.75 1.70
C ALA A 58 -2.67 -2.01 2.56
N GLY A 59 -1.51 -2.56 2.92
CA GLY A 59 -1.39 -3.63 3.92
C GLY A 59 -0.62 -4.83 3.42
N GLY A 60 0.64 -4.97 3.82
CA GLY A 60 1.43 -6.20 3.59
C GLY A 60 1.75 -6.56 2.13
N PHE A 61 1.34 -5.75 1.14
CA PHE A 61 1.55 -6.09 -0.27
C PHE A 61 3.02 -6.22 -0.67
N ARG A 62 3.25 -7.19 -1.57
CA ARG A 62 4.47 -7.44 -2.33
C ARG A 62 4.14 -7.35 -3.82
N PRO A 63 5.13 -7.23 -4.73
CA PRO A 63 4.85 -7.09 -6.16
C PRO A 63 3.92 -8.17 -6.73
N ASP A 64 4.12 -9.42 -6.32
CA ASP A 64 3.30 -10.57 -6.73
C ASP A 64 1.87 -10.49 -6.17
N SER A 65 1.71 -10.20 -4.88
CA SER A 65 0.38 -10.10 -4.27
C SER A 65 -0.37 -8.85 -4.70
N ALA A 66 0.32 -7.74 -4.99
CA ALA A 66 -0.28 -6.54 -5.56
C ALA A 66 -0.78 -6.77 -6.98
N LYS A 67 0.02 -7.48 -7.81
CA LYS A 67 -0.41 -7.87 -9.16
C LYS A 67 -1.65 -8.74 -9.11
N ARG A 68 -1.65 -9.79 -8.28
CA ARG A 68 -2.83 -10.65 -8.08
C ARG A 68 -4.05 -9.87 -7.58
N ALA A 69 -3.85 -8.95 -6.63
CA ALA A 69 -4.95 -8.15 -6.10
C ALA A 69 -5.63 -7.32 -7.18
N VAL A 70 -4.87 -6.66 -8.06
CA VAL A 70 -5.44 -5.84 -9.15
C VAL A 70 -6.02 -6.71 -10.26
N ASP A 71 -5.31 -7.74 -10.71
CA ASP A 71 -5.70 -8.53 -11.89
C ASP A 71 -6.82 -9.54 -11.61
N GLU A 72 -6.93 -10.03 -10.38
CA GLU A 72 -7.85 -11.11 -10.01
C GLU A 72 -8.87 -10.66 -8.97
N GLU A 73 -8.42 -10.18 -7.80
CA GLU A 73 -9.30 -9.93 -6.65
C GLU A 73 -10.17 -8.69 -6.83
N TYR A 74 -9.62 -7.63 -7.42
CA TYR A 74 -10.27 -6.32 -7.61
C TYR A 74 -10.46 -5.94 -9.08
N LYS A 75 -10.44 -6.91 -9.99
CA LYS A 75 -10.43 -6.72 -11.46
C LYS A 75 -11.52 -5.79 -12.02
N ASP A 76 -12.68 -5.73 -11.37
CA ASP A 76 -13.85 -4.93 -11.81
C ASP A 76 -14.01 -3.63 -11.00
N LYS A 77 -13.02 -3.30 -10.16
CA LYS A 77 -13.01 -2.18 -9.22
C LYS A 77 -11.88 -1.21 -9.59
N ASP A 78 -12.10 0.08 -9.34
CA ASP A 78 -11.08 1.11 -9.53
C ASP A 78 -10.17 1.16 -8.29
N VAL A 79 -9.16 0.28 -8.26
CA VAL A 79 -8.30 0.05 -7.10
C VAL A 79 -6.83 0.28 -7.44
N ALA A 80 -6.11 0.98 -6.56
CA ALA A 80 -4.66 1.07 -6.57
C ALA A 80 -4.06 0.51 -5.28
N ILE A 81 -2.92 -0.19 -5.41
CA ILE A 81 -2.21 -0.78 -4.28
C ILE A 81 -1.16 0.18 -3.73
N VAL A 82 -1.14 0.34 -2.41
CA VAL A 82 -0.25 1.26 -1.70
C VAL A 82 0.86 0.50 -0.98
N PHE A 83 2.10 0.93 -1.20
CA PHE A 83 3.28 0.40 -0.53
C PHE A 83 3.88 1.45 0.41
N GLY A 84 4.10 1.07 1.68
CA GLY A 84 4.81 1.91 2.66
C GLY A 84 6.26 1.47 2.84
N ARG A 85 6.47 0.39 3.60
CA ARG A 85 7.81 -0.10 3.99
C ARG A 85 8.74 -0.35 2.81
N TYR A 86 8.24 -0.92 1.72
CA TYR A 86 9.05 -1.14 0.53
C TYR A 86 9.39 0.16 -0.21
N PHE A 87 8.58 1.20 -0.09
CA PHE A 87 8.91 2.51 -0.65
C PHE A 87 10.02 3.20 0.15
N ILE A 88 10.14 2.95 1.46
CA ILE A 88 11.26 3.43 2.28
C ILE A 88 12.60 2.92 1.71
N SER A 89 12.70 1.62 1.42
CA SER A 89 13.95 1.00 0.96
C SER A 89 14.20 1.05 -0.54
N ASN A 90 13.21 1.43 -1.34
CA ASN A 90 13.27 1.43 -2.80
C ASN A 90 12.74 2.76 -3.36
N PRO A 91 13.61 3.77 -3.56
CA PRO A 91 13.16 5.08 -4.07
C PRO A 91 12.61 5.01 -5.51
N ASP A 92 12.95 3.97 -6.26
CA ASP A 92 12.44 3.62 -7.59
C ASP A 92 11.45 2.43 -7.58
N LEU A 93 10.70 2.23 -6.48
CA LEU A 93 9.81 1.07 -6.33
C LEU A 93 8.89 0.82 -7.55
N PRO A 94 8.20 1.81 -8.14
CA PRO A 94 7.36 1.56 -9.31
C PRO A 94 8.14 1.02 -10.51
N TYR A 95 9.36 1.53 -10.74
CA TYR A 95 10.24 1.04 -11.81
C TYR A 95 10.66 -0.40 -11.58
N ARG A 96 11.07 -0.72 -10.35
CA ARG A 96 11.47 -2.09 -10.00
C ARG A 96 10.32 -3.09 -10.22
N ILE A 97 9.11 -2.73 -9.76
CA ILE A 97 7.91 -3.57 -9.97
C ILE A 97 7.64 -3.75 -11.47
N GLN A 98 7.68 -2.67 -12.25
CA GLN A 98 7.42 -2.71 -13.69
C GLN A 98 8.43 -3.58 -14.46
N LYS A 99 9.70 -3.54 -14.05
CA LYS A 99 10.81 -4.27 -14.70
C LYS A 99 11.07 -5.66 -14.11
N GLY A 100 10.37 -6.04 -13.04
CA GLY A 100 10.63 -7.28 -12.32
C GLY A 100 11.99 -7.32 -11.60
N ILE A 101 12.50 -6.16 -11.18
CA ILE A 101 13.77 -6.04 -10.44
C ILE A 101 13.51 -6.33 -8.96
N GLU A 102 14.45 -7.03 -8.32
CA GLU A 102 14.38 -7.35 -6.91
C GLU A 102 14.32 -6.09 -6.03
N LEU A 103 13.48 -6.13 -5.00
CA LEU A 103 13.34 -5.02 -4.05
C LEU A 103 14.43 -5.12 -2.97
N ASN A 104 15.05 -3.98 -2.66
CA ASN A 104 15.87 -3.83 -1.47
C ASN A 104 15.03 -4.15 -0.23
N GLN A 105 15.60 -4.94 0.69
CA GLN A 105 14.98 -5.19 2.00
C GLN A 105 14.97 -3.91 2.82
N TYR A 106 13.86 -3.67 3.52
CA TYR A 106 13.76 -2.57 4.47
C TYR A 106 14.39 -2.96 5.82
N ASN A 107 14.99 -1.98 6.50
CA ASN A 107 15.47 -2.14 7.86
C ASN A 107 14.54 -1.45 8.88
N ARG A 108 13.80 -2.25 9.67
CA ARG A 108 12.85 -1.73 10.66
C ARG A 108 13.51 -0.91 11.77
N ASP A 109 14.74 -1.24 12.15
CA ASP A 109 15.48 -0.55 13.21
C ASP A 109 15.76 0.91 12.86
N THR A 110 15.70 1.24 11.56
CA THR A 110 15.97 2.59 11.04
C THR A 110 14.73 3.44 10.79
N PHE A 111 13.51 2.87 10.87
CA PHE A 111 12.27 3.59 10.50
C PHE A 111 12.03 4.87 11.29
N TYR A 112 12.46 4.90 12.55
CA TYR A 112 12.27 6.03 13.45
C TYR A 112 13.59 6.60 13.95
N ASN A 113 14.64 6.53 13.13
CA ASN A 113 15.97 7.04 13.47
C ASN A 113 16.06 8.55 13.25
N ALA A 114 15.63 9.32 14.26
CA ALA A 114 15.52 10.77 14.15
C ALA A 114 16.87 11.42 13.80
N ARG A 115 16.84 12.33 12.81
CA ARG A 115 18.00 13.12 12.33
C ARG A 115 19.17 12.28 11.79
N SER A 116 18.95 11.02 11.45
CA SER A 116 19.95 10.18 10.77
C SER A 116 19.67 10.11 9.27
N LYS A 117 20.74 10.01 8.47
CA LYS A 117 20.62 9.65 7.04
C LYS A 117 20.36 8.16 6.86
N THR A 118 20.83 7.35 7.82
CA THR A 118 20.85 5.89 7.75
C THR A 118 19.45 5.30 7.77
N GLY A 119 19.10 4.57 6.71
CA GLY A 119 17.80 3.99 6.47
C GLY A 119 16.73 5.01 6.07
N TYR A 120 17.14 6.17 5.55
CA TYR A 120 16.23 7.24 5.13
C TYR A 120 16.53 7.77 3.73
N ILE A 121 17.72 8.35 3.51
CA ILE A 121 18.13 8.91 2.20
C ILE A 121 19.33 8.20 1.59
N ASP A 122 19.76 7.08 2.18
CA ASP A 122 20.92 6.29 1.77
C ASP A 122 20.54 4.92 1.17
N TYR A 123 19.26 4.71 0.83
CA TYR A 123 18.85 3.61 -0.03
C TYR A 123 19.09 3.96 -1.49
N ASP A 124 19.84 3.12 -2.19
CA ASP A 124 20.17 3.35 -3.60
C ASP A 124 19.02 2.99 -4.55
N PHE A 125 18.94 3.76 -5.63
CA PHE A 125 18.23 3.38 -6.85
C PHE A 125 18.81 2.07 -7.43
N SER A 126 18.01 1.33 -8.21
CA SER A 126 18.52 0.16 -8.95
C SER A 126 19.56 0.60 -9.99
N LYS A 127 20.49 -0.31 -10.34
CA LYS A 127 21.52 -0.02 -11.35
C LYS A 127 20.88 0.27 -12.71
N GLU A 128 19.80 -0.43 -13.01
CA GLU A 128 18.98 -0.28 -14.21
C GLU A 128 18.34 1.12 -14.25
N PHE A 129 17.77 1.59 -13.13
CA PHE A 129 17.21 2.93 -13.05
C PHE A 129 18.29 4.00 -13.22
N GLN A 130 19.46 3.85 -12.58
CA GLN A 130 20.58 4.79 -12.74
C GLN A 130 21.04 4.87 -14.20
N GLN A 131 21.20 3.72 -14.86
CA GLN A 131 21.61 3.65 -16.26
C GLN A 131 20.58 4.29 -17.21
N GLU A 132 19.28 4.03 -16.99
CA GLU A 132 18.20 4.56 -17.83
C GLU A 132 17.98 6.07 -17.61
N ALA A 133 18.05 6.52 -16.35
CA ALA A 133 17.89 7.93 -15.98
C ALA A 133 19.15 8.78 -16.25
N ARG A 134 20.28 8.15 -16.62
CA ARG A 134 21.60 8.78 -16.76
C ARG A 134 22.08 9.46 -15.46
N LEU A 135 21.76 8.83 -14.32
CA LEU A 135 22.18 9.24 -12.97
C LEU A 135 23.52 8.59 -12.58
#